data_AF-X0SVW0-F1
#
_entry.id   AF-X0SVW0-F1
#
_cell.length_a   1.000
_cell.length_b   1.000
_cell.length_c   1.000
_cell.angle_alpha   90.00
_cell.angle_beta   90.00
_cell.angle_gamma   90.00
#
_symmetry.space_group_name_H-M   'P 1'
#
loop_
_entity.id
_entity.type
_entity.pdbx_description
1 polymer ?
#
loop_
_entity_poly.entity_id
_entity_poly.type
_entity_poly.pdbx_seq_one_letter_code
_entity_poly.pdbx_strand_id
1 'polypeptide(L)'
;MKTSKEYKESLKKMKSNIYKFGELIDDVTTHPATKRTIAGHAQIFEAAQKPEYKDILTTKSCLTGEQVSRYLSIISSAEDMISNVRMKRLMFNLTGTCTGGRCAGFNAINAMWAATYDMDKELGTDYHKRIQRWLKDAQKRDITISGALTDPKGDRSKSPSQQKDPDMSLHIVEERKDGIVVRGAKVMICGVAAANEIFIMPGTGYKEQDKDYAASFVIPRDTENLTIIETRRPSDMREQEKGFDIPIDIGGITQAYLLFEDVFIPKDRVFMCKEYDYTLKAVMNFIAPYRAAIGGCVAGQGDVMIGAAALMARANGLSEKVFRQKITQMIINNETTFGMGIAAGVLGRKHPSGVWIPDALLSNVNKVHVATLPYETKRITQDISGGIAETGCLPSCQDINDP
;
A
#
# COMPACT_ATOMS: atom_id res chain seq x y z
N MET A 1 -17.21 12.31 5.14
CA MET A 1 -15.81 11.96 4.82
C MET A 1 -14.90 12.92 5.56
N LYS A 2 -13.75 12.44 6.05
CA LYS A 2 -12.80 13.26 6.80
C LYS A 2 -12.11 14.28 5.90
N THR A 3 -11.72 15.39 6.49
CA THR A 3 -10.76 16.36 5.94
C THR A 3 -9.32 15.89 6.18
N SER A 4 -8.37 16.48 5.45
CA SER A 4 -6.93 16.25 5.67
C SER A 4 -6.51 16.52 7.13
N LYS A 5 -7.05 17.57 7.75
CA LYS A 5 -6.79 17.93 9.15
C LYS A 5 -7.30 16.87 10.12
N GLU A 6 -8.56 16.43 9.97
CA GLU A 6 -9.15 15.39 10.83
C GLU A 6 -8.40 14.05 10.71
N TYR A 7 -7.90 13.73 9.51
CA TYR A 7 -7.04 12.56 9.32
C TYR A 7 -5.74 12.67 10.13
N LYS A 8 -5.00 13.79 10.02
CA LYS A 8 -3.77 14.00 10.79
C LYS A 8 -4.01 13.97 12.31
N GLU A 9 -5.08 14.63 12.77
CA GLU A 9 -5.49 14.59 14.18
C GLU A 9 -5.82 13.17 14.65
N SER A 10 -6.39 12.32 13.79
CA SER A 10 -6.66 10.92 14.14
C SER A 10 -5.38 10.11 14.36
N LEU A 11 -4.28 10.42 13.68
CA LEU A 11 -2.99 9.77 13.88
C LEU A 11 -2.27 10.30 15.13
N LYS A 12 -2.38 11.61 15.39
CA LYS A 12 -1.78 12.27 16.56
C LYS A 12 -2.33 11.75 17.89
N LYS A 13 -3.58 11.27 17.90
CA LYS A 13 -4.24 10.70 19.09
C LYS A 13 -3.81 9.26 19.41
N MET A 14 -3.10 8.60 18.51
CA MET A 14 -2.66 7.22 18.70
C MET A 14 -1.45 7.15 19.60
N LYS A 15 -1.29 6.08 20.38
CA LYS A 15 -0.10 5.87 21.21
C LYS A 15 1.14 5.70 20.32
N SER A 16 2.26 6.23 20.78
CA SER A 16 3.56 6.07 20.12
C SER A 16 4.06 4.63 20.31
N ASN A 17 4.36 3.98 19.19
CA ASN A 17 4.91 2.62 19.14
C ASN A 17 5.81 2.39 17.91
N ILE A 18 6.20 3.48 17.24
CA ILE A 18 7.03 3.46 16.04
C ILE A 18 8.42 3.94 16.40
N TYR A 19 9.44 3.18 15.99
CA TYR A 19 10.83 3.48 16.25
C TYR A 19 11.59 3.70 14.94
N LYS A 20 12.57 4.59 14.94
CA LYS A 20 13.55 4.73 13.86
C LYS A 20 14.87 5.20 14.45
N PHE A 21 15.99 4.69 13.91
CA PHE A 21 17.34 5.05 14.39
C PHE A 21 17.58 4.79 15.88
N GLY A 22 16.89 3.81 16.45
CA GLY A 22 16.98 3.48 17.88
C GLY A 22 16.12 4.37 18.79
N GLU A 23 15.37 5.32 18.25
CA GLU A 23 14.56 6.26 19.01
C GLU A 23 13.06 6.05 18.75
N LEU A 24 12.25 6.29 19.78
CA LEU A 24 10.79 6.31 19.68
C LEU A 24 10.35 7.58 18.94
N ILE A 25 9.46 7.42 17.96
CA ILE A 25 8.77 8.53 17.30
C ILE A 25 7.51 8.85 18.12
N ASP A 26 7.59 9.91 18.92
CA ASP A 26 6.47 10.36 19.77
C ASP A 26 5.28 10.85 18.95
N ASP A 27 5.53 11.63 17.89
CA ASP A 27 4.49 12.16 17.00
C ASP A 27 4.86 11.92 15.54
N VAL A 28 4.20 10.92 14.95
CA VAL A 28 4.39 10.55 13.55
C VAL A 28 4.08 11.70 12.60
N THR A 29 3.17 12.62 12.97
CA THR A 29 2.70 13.71 12.10
C THR A 29 3.71 14.84 11.92
N THR A 30 4.67 14.95 12.83
CA THR A 30 5.67 16.03 12.85
C THR A 30 7.10 15.53 12.70
N HIS A 31 7.38 14.27 13.06
CA HIS A 31 8.72 13.72 12.98
C HIS A 31 9.27 13.69 11.54
N PRO A 32 10.52 14.13 11.27
CA PRO A 32 11.08 14.25 9.92
C PRO A 32 10.96 12.99 9.07
N ALA A 33 11.15 11.82 9.68
CA ALA A 33 11.13 10.54 8.98
C ALA A 33 9.75 10.08 8.47
N THR A 34 8.65 10.67 9.00
CA THR A 34 7.27 10.19 8.79
C THR A 34 6.32 11.30 8.31
N LYS A 35 6.58 12.57 8.65
CA LYS A 35 5.70 13.71 8.34
C LYS A 35 5.36 13.83 6.86
N ARG A 36 6.32 13.53 5.97
CA ARG A 36 6.15 13.58 4.51
C ARG A 36 5.26 12.47 3.98
N THR A 37 5.39 11.26 4.53
CA THR A 37 4.48 10.15 4.22
C THR A 37 3.05 10.47 4.64
N ILE A 38 2.87 11.05 5.82
CA ILE A 38 1.55 11.49 6.29
C ILE A 38 1.01 12.63 5.43
N ALA A 39 1.85 13.59 5.02
CA ALA A 39 1.45 14.64 4.09
C ALA A 39 0.96 14.06 2.75
N GLY A 40 1.65 13.05 2.21
CA GLY A 40 1.22 12.35 0.99
C GLY A 40 -0.13 11.62 1.15
N HIS A 41 -0.36 10.93 2.26
CA HIS A 41 -1.64 10.25 2.51
C HIS A 41 -2.77 11.26 2.80
N ALA A 42 -2.45 12.37 3.46
CA ALA A 42 -3.34 13.49 3.70
C ALA A 42 -3.87 14.14 2.40
N GLN A 43 -3.11 14.09 1.30
CA GLN A 43 -3.59 14.52 -0.02
C GLN A 43 -4.76 13.70 -0.53
N ILE A 44 -4.91 12.44 -0.12
CA ILE A 44 -6.05 11.61 -0.53
C ILE A 44 -7.35 12.19 0.03
N PHE A 45 -7.34 12.63 1.29
CA PHE A 45 -8.50 13.22 1.95
C PHE A 45 -8.84 14.58 1.36
N GLU A 46 -7.82 15.40 1.07
CA GLU A 46 -8.00 16.70 0.42
C GLU A 46 -8.58 16.53 -0.99
N ALA A 47 -7.99 15.67 -1.80
CA ALA A 47 -8.43 15.42 -3.17
C ALA A 47 -9.83 14.80 -3.24
N ALA A 48 -10.22 13.98 -2.26
CA ALA A 48 -11.58 13.39 -2.21
C ALA A 48 -12.70 14.44 -2.03
N GLN A 49 -12.38 15.64 -1.54
CA GLN A 49 -13.33 16.75 -1.41
C GLN A 49 -13.44 17.60 -2.67
N LYS A 50 -12.51 17.42 -3.64
CA LYS A 50 -12.49 18.19 -4.88
C LYS A 50 -13.45 17.58 -5.91
N PRO A 51 -14.37 18.36 -6.52
CA PRO A 51 -15.33 17.85 -7.49
C PRO A 51 -14.70 17.07 -8.65
N GLU A 52 -13.54 17.52 -9.16
CA GLU A 52 -12.84 16.91 -10.28
C GLU A 52 -12.26 15.51 -9.99
N TYR A 53 -12.07 15.16 -8.71
CA TYR A 53 -11.50 13.87 -8.29
C TYR A 53 -12.49 12.98 -7.54
N LYS A 54 -13.69 13.50 -7.25
CA LYS A 54 -14.70 12.86 -6.41
C LYS A 54 -15.02 11.44 -6.90
N ASP A 55 -15.30 11.25 -8.18
CA ASP A 55 -15.69 9.94 -8.72
C ASP A 55 -14.53 8.92 -8.74
N ILE A 56 -13.28 9.41 -8.77
CA ILE A 56 -12.09 8.56 -8.72
C ILE A 56 -11.80 8.12 -7.28
N LEU A 57 -11.91 9.03 -6.31
CA LEU A 57 -11.47 8.78 -4.93
C LEU A 57 -12.59 8.32 -4.00
N THR A 58 -13.84 8.42 -4.43
CA THR A 58 -15.01 8.05 -3.62
C THR A 58 -15.95 7.15 -4.42
N THR A 59 -16.73 6.34 -3.72
CA THR A 59 -17.81 5.54 -4.34
C THR A 59 -18.95 5.32 -3.35
N LYS A 60 -20.11 4.85 -3.84
CA LYS A 60 -21.21 4.43 -2.96
C LYS A 60 -20.90 3.06 -2.38
N SER A 61 -21.00 2.93 -1.06
CA SER A 61 -20.78 1.67 -0.38
C SER A 61 -21.89 0.66 -0.71
N CYS A 62 -21.52 -0.55 -1.10
CA CYS A 62 -22.48 -1.66 -1.25
C CYS A 62 -23.05 -2.15 0.10
N LEU A 63 -22.48 -1.71 1.23
CA LEU A 63 -22.88 -2.10 2.58
C LEU A 63 -23.87 -1.14 3.24
N THR A 64 -23.76 0.15 2.92
CA THR A 64 -24.53 1.22 3.59
C THR A 64 -25.27 2.13 2.62
N GLY A 65 -24.92 2.13 1.33
CA GLY A 65 -25.44 3.08 0.33
C GLY A 65 -24.84 4.49 0.43
N GLU A 66 -24.05 4.76 1.48
CA GLU A 66 -23.44 6.07 1.72
C GLU A 66 -22.21 6.30 0.82
N GLN A 67 -21.86 7.57 0.62
CA GLN A 67 -20.62 7.95 -0.04
C GLN A 67 -19.42 7.69 0.87
N VAL A 68 -18.51 6.82 0.44
CA VAL A 68 -17.31 6.44 1.19
C VAL A 68 -16.05 6.65 0.36
N SER A 69 -14.90 6.69 1.04
CA SER A 69 -13.61 6.58 0.37
C SER A 69 -13.52 5.27 -0.42
N ARG A 70 -13.06 5.34 -1.68
CA ARG A 70 -12.87 4.17 -2.53
C ARG A 70 -11.86 3.18 -1.92
N TYR A 71 -10.91 3.66 -1.13
CA TYR A 71 -9.97 2.79 -0.43
C TYR A 71 -10.60 1.91 0.67
N LEU A 72 -11.85 2.17 1.04
CA LEU A 72 -12.61 1.38 2.02
C LEU A 72 -13.85 0.72 1.37
N SER A 73 -13.92 0.66 0.04
CA SER A 73 -15.03 0.04 -0.67
C SER A 73 -14.73 -1.42 -1.07
N ILE A 74 -15.78 -2.13 -1.49
CA ILE A 74 -15.63 -3.37 -2.25
C ILE A 74 -15.61 -3.01 -3.73
N ILE A 75 -14.66 -3.55 -4.49
CA ILE A 75 -14.59 -3.44 -5.95
C ILE A 75 -15.74 -4.30 -6.48
N SER A 76 -16.81 -3.69 -6.97
CA SER A 76 -18.06 -4.42 -7.28
C SER A 76 -18.28 -4.63 -8.79
N SER A 77 -17.46 -3.97 -9.62
CA SER A 77 -17.54 -4.04 -11.07
C SER A 77 -16.20 -3.77 -11.76
N ALA A 78 -16.17 -3.95 -13.09
CA ALA A 78 -15.05 -3.57 -13.93
C ALA A 78 -14.73 -2.06 -13.83
N GLU A 79 -15.76 -1.21 -13.73
CA GLU A 79 -15.62 0.25 -13.59
C GLU A 79 -14.96 0.65 -12.28
N ASP A 80 -15.25 -0.06 -11.17
CA ASP A 80 -14.54 0.14 -9.91
C ASP A 80 -13.06 -0.21 -10.05
N MET A 81 -12.73 -1.23 -10.84
CA MET A 81 -11.36 -1.64 -11.08
C MET A 81 -10.61 -0.66 -12.00
N ILE A 82 -11.27 -0.13 -13.04
CA ILE A 82 -10.75 0.98 -13.86
C ILE A 82 -10.47 2.20 -12.97
N SER A 83 -11.40 2.51 -12.07
CA SER A 83 -11.26 3.61 -11.12
C SER A 83 -10.09 3.39 -10.17
N ASN A 84 -9.83 2.15 -9.73
CA ASN A 84 -8.65 1.81 -8.93
C ASN A 84 -7.33 2.08 -9.68
N VAL A 85 -7.24 1.70 -10.96
CA VAL A 85 -6.05 1.98 -11.80
C VAL A 85 -5.84 3.51 -11.94
N ARG A 86 -6.91 4.24 -12.27
CA ARG A 86 -6.88 5.71 -12.40
C ARG A 86 -6.55 6.42 -11.09
N MET A 87 -7.13 5.96 -9.99
CA MET A 87 -6.88 6.45 -8.64
C MET A 87 -5.40 6.37 -8.27
N LYS A 88 -4.75 5.24 -8.57
CA LYS A 88 -3.32 5.08 -8.30
C LYS A 88 -2.43 6.00 -9.13
N ARG A 89 -2.78 6.25 -10.41
CA ARG A 89 -2.08 7.23 -11.27
C ARG A 89 -2.24 8.65 -10.73
N LEU A 90 -3.49 9.04 -10.44
CA LEU A 90 -3.83 10.34 -9.86
C LEU A 90 -3.05 10.59 -8.56
N MET A 91 -3.04 9.62 -7.64
CA MET A 91 -2.35 9.82 -6.37
C MET A 91 -0.84 10.01 -6.53
N PHE A 92 -0.22 9.34 -7.51
CA PHE A 92 1.19 9.59 -7.79
C PHE A 92 1.40 11.00 -8.37
N ASN A 93 0.52 11.45 -9.27
CA ASN A 93 0.60 12.80 -9.84
C ASN A 93 0.42 13.90 -8.78
N LEU A 94 -0.41 13.66 -7.75
CA LEU A 94 -0.63 14.61 -6.66
C LEU A 94 0.47 14.61 -5.59
N THR A 95 1.26 13.54 -5.48
CA THR A 95 2.18 13.35 -4.33
C THR A 95 3.62 13.06 -4.72
N GLY A 96 3.91 12.83 -6.00
CA GLY A 96 5.24 12.41 -6.47
C GLY A 96 5.73 11.08 -5.87
N THR A 97 4.87 10.32 -5.18
CA THR A 97 5.28 9.17 -4.38
C THR A 97 4.22 8.08 -4.28
N CYS A 98 4.59 6.95 -3.69
CA CYS A 98 3.67 5.85 -3.42
C CYS A 98 2.82 6.11 -2.16
N THR A 99 1.50 6.05 -2.29
CA THR A 99 0.55 6.01 -1.15
C THR A 99 0.20 4.57 -0.75
N GLY A 100 1.23 3.73 -0.65
CA GLY A 100 1.11 2.28 -0.46
C GLY A 100 0.33 1.86 0.79
N GLY A 101 0.44 2.67 1.85
CA GLY A 101 -0.22 2.46 3.14
C GLY A 101 -1.73 2.50 3.12
N ARG A 102 -2.35 2.87 1.98
CA ARG A 102 -3.81 2.76 1.77
C ARG A 102 -4.18 1.74 0.70
N CYS A 103 -3.31 1.52 -0.30
CA CYS A 103 -3.60 0.61 -1.40
C CYS A 103 -3.48 -0.87 -0.97
N ALA A 104 -2.52 -1.23 -0.12
CA ALA A 104 -2.37 -2.60 0.36
C ALA A 104 -3.58 -3.01 1.22
N GLY A 105 -3.99 -2.18 2.18
CA GLY A 105 -5.18 -2.47 2.99
C GLY A 105 -6.47 -2.54 2.16
N PHE A 106 -6.64 -1.67 1.16
CA PHE A 106 -7.77 -1.77 0.22
C PHE A 106 -7.83 -3.12 -0.51
N ASN A 107 -6.69 -3.63 -0.97
CA ASN A 107 -6.64 -4.95 -1.60
C ASN A 107 -6.87 -6.09 -0.57
N ALA A 108 -6.39 -5.93 0.67
CA ALA A 108 -6.64 -6.90 1.74
C ALA A 108 -8.13 -7.03 2.09
N ILE A 109 -8.84 -5.90 2.18
CA ILE A 109 -10.30 -5.87 2.37
C ILE A 109 -10.99 -6.67 1.26
N ASN A 110 -10.68 -6.40 -0.01
CA ASN A 110 -11.32 -7.05 -1.14
C ASN A 110 -10.98 -8.54 -1.27
N ALA A 111 -9.74 -8.90 -0.95
CA ALA A 111 -9.29 -10.28 -0.97
C ALA A 111 -9.99 -11.12 0.10
N MET A 112 -10.01 -10.61 1.33
CA MET A 112 -10.66 -11.28 2.45
C MET A 112 -12.18 -11.22 2.36
N TRP A 113 -12.77 -10.24 1.67
CA TRP A 113 -14.21 -10.23 1.38
C TRP A 113 -14.64 -11.51 0.64
N ALA A 114 -13.91 -11.89 -0.42
CA ALA A 114 -14.16 -13.15 -1.12
C ALA A 114 -13.84 -14.38 -0.25
N ALA A 115 -12.67 -14.41 0.39
CA ALA A 115 -12.24 -15.57 1.15
C ALA A 115 -13.15 -15.88 2.35
N THR A 116 -13.56 -14.84 3.09
CA THR A 116 -14.50 -15.01 4.23
C THR A 116 -15.88 -15.47 3.79
N TYR A 117 -16.36 -15.05 2.61
CA TYR A 117 -17.62 -15.52 2.07
C TYR A 117 -17.57 -17.02 1.76
N ASP A 118 -16.49 -17.48 1.12
CA ASP A 118 -16.33 -18.90 0.79
C ASP A 118 -16.21 -19.74 2.06
N MET A 119 -15.42 -19.31 3.04
CA MET A 119 -15.28 -20.00 4.34
C MET A 119 -16.62 -20.09 5.08
N ASP A 120 -17.38 -19.00 5.17
CA ASP A 120 -18.69 -19.02 5.85
C ASP A 120 -19.68 -19.96 5.13
N LYS A 121 -19.63 -20.01 3.80
CA LYS A 121 -20.50 -20.87 3.00
C LYS A 121 -20.15 -22.35 3.10
N GLU A 122 -18.86 -22.68 3.06
CA GLU A 122 -18.37 -24.07 2.99
C GLU A 122 -18.14 -24.68 4.38
N LEU A 123 -17.75 -23.88 5.37
CA LEU A 123 -17.39 -24.33 6.73
C LEU A 123 -18.39 -23.92 7.81
N GLY A 124 -19.35 -23.04 7.51
CA GLY A 124 -20.33 -22.57 8.49
C GLY A 124 -19.77 -21.59 9.53
N THR A 125 -18.63 -20.95 9.23
CA THR A 125 -18.05 -19.88 10.05
C THR A 125 -18.88 -18.59 9.98
N ASP A 126 -18.48 -17.54 10.72
CA ASP A 126 -19.12 -16.22 10.72
C ASP A 126 -18.15 -15.07 10.38
N TYR A 127 -17.04 -15.36 9.71
CA TYR A 127 -16.00 -14.40 9.36
C TYR A 127 -16.51 -13.32 8.41
N HIS A 128 -17.38 -13.66 7.45
CA HIS A 128 -17.92 -12.69 6.51
C HIS A 128 -18.82 -11.69 7.23
N LYS A 129 -19.60 -12.14 8.21
CA LYS A 129 -20.41 -11.24 9.06
C LYS A 129 -19.52 -10.30 9.88
N ARG A 130 -18.38 -10.79 10.39
CA ARG A 130 -17.42 -9.99 11.16
C ARG A 130 -16.76 -8.91 10.30
N ILE A 131 -16.22 -9.26 9.13
CA ILE A 131 -15.59 -8.27 8.23
C ILE A 131 -16.61 -7.26 7.72
N GLN A 132 -17.87 -7.65 7.48
CA GLN A 132 -18.96 -6.72 7.15
C GLN A 132 -19.22 -5.68 8.25
N ARG A 133 -19.31 -6.12 9.52
CA ARG A 133 -19.52 -5.21 10.65
C ARG A 133 -18.34 -4.26 10.82
N TRP A 134 -17.12 -4.78 10.80
CA TRP A 134 -15.91 -3.98 10.90
C TRP A 134 -15.79 -2.98 9.74
N LEU A 135 -16.05 -3.40 8.50
CA LEU A 135 -15.92 -2.52 7.33
C LEU A 135 -16.94 -1.38 7.34
N LYS A 136 -18.18 -1.62 7.82
CA LYS A 136 -19.17 -0.53 8.03
C LYS A 136 -18.66 0.52 9.01
N ASP A 137 -18.06 0.10 10.11
CA ASP A 137 -17.46 1.01 11.09
C ASP A 137 -16.23 1.74 10.52
N ALA A 138 -15.34 1.03 9.82
CA ALA A 138 -14.17 1.61 9.18
C ALA A 138 -14.55 2.67 8.12
N GLN A 139 -15.58 2.38 7.30
CA GLN A 139 -16.14 3.31 6.32
C GLN A 139 -16.68 4.58 7.00
N LYS A 140 -17.45 4.43 8.09
CA LYS A 140 -17.97 5.55 8.87
C LYS A 140 -16.86 6.41 9.47
N ARG A 141 -15.79 5.78 9.97
CA ARG A 141 -14.61 6.46 10.54
C ARG A 141 -13.64 7.00 9.48
N ASP A 142 -13.81 6.66 8.20
CA ASP A 142 -12.93 7.04 7.08
C ASP A 142 -11.44 6.90 7.42
N ILE A 143 -11.04 5.70 7.85
CA ILE A 143 -9.67 5.41 8.28
C ILE A 143 -8.70 5.16 7.10
N THR A 144 -7.41 5.31 7.37
CA THR A 144 -6.35 4.72 6.54
C THR A 144 -5.98 3.36 7.10
N ILE A 145 -5.83 2.37 6.21
CA ILE A 145 -5.53 0.99 6.57
C ILE A 145 -4.37 0.45 5.76
N SER A 146 -3.31 0.02 6.44
CA SER A 146 -2.19 -0.68 5.81
C SER A 146 -2.47 -2.17 5.71
N GLY A 147 -1.90 -2.84 4.71
CA GLY A 147 -2.04 -4.28 4.50
C GLY A 147 -0.72 -4.99 4.82
N ALA A 148 -0.75 -5.97 5.70
CA ALA A 148 0.41 -6.72 6.19
C ALA A 148 0.30 -8.21 5.83
N LEU A 149 1.09 -8.62 4.83
CA LEU A 149 1.09 -10.01 4.32
C LEU A 149 2.45 -10.65 4.54
N THR A 150 3.52 -9.96 4.18
CA THR A 150 4.87 -10.53 4.09
C THR A 150 5.46 -10.80 5.46
N ASP A 151 5.72 -12.07 5.75
CA ASP A 151 6.51 -12.53 6.90
C ASP A 151 8.04 -12.41 6.64
N PRO A 152 8.89 -12.45 7.68
CA PRO A 152 10.34 -12.59 7.53
C PRO A 152 10.76 -13.80 6.68
N LYS A 153 10.05 -14.93 6.83
CA LYS A 153 10.21 -16.22 6.12
C LYS A 153 11.47 -17.03 6.41
N GLY A 154 12.42 -16.52 7.20
CA GLY A 154 13.59 -17.30 7.64
C GLY A 154 14.34 -18.01 6.49
N ASP A 155 14.52 -19.32 6.61
CA ASP A 155 15.06 -20.17 5.54
C ASP A 155 14.01 -20.37 4.45
N ARG A 156 14.26 -19.82 3.26
CA ARG A 156 13.28 -19.81 2.14
C ARG A 156 13.05 -21.19 1.53
N SER A 157 13.88 -22.20 1.86
CA SER A 157 13.68 -23.59 1.43
C SER A 157 12.66 -24.36 2.28
N LYS A 158 12.21 -23.79 3.40
CA LYS A 158 11.37 -24.45 4.41
C LYS A 158 10.00 -23.80 4.53
N SER A 159 8.99 -24.61 4.86
CA SER A 159 7.67 -24.08 5.25
C SER A 159 7.75 -23.37 6.61
N PRO A 160 6.75 -22.55 6.98
CA PRO A 160 6.71 -21.92 8.30
C PRO A 160 6.86 -22.91 9.47
N SER A 161 6.13 -24.04 9.43
CA SER A 161 6.25 -25.11 10.45
C SER A 161 7.61 -25.79 10.53
N GLN A 162 8.46 -25.63 9.51
CA GLN A 162 9.80 -26.22 9.45
C GLN A 162 10.91 -25.24 9.84
N GLN A 163 10.58 -23.98 10.12
CA GLN A 163 11.56 -23.00 10.58
C GLN A 163 12.10 -23.40 11.96
N LYS A 164 13.39 -23.13 12.20
CA LYS A 164 13.98 -23.33 13.53
C LYS A 164 13.33 -22.43 14.57
N ASP A 165 13.02 -21.22 14.15
CA ASP A 165 12.30 -20.22 14.93
C ASP A 165 10.88 -20.08 14.35
N PRO A 166 9.82 -20.46 15.08
CA PRO A 166 8.44 -20.35 14.61
C PRO A 166 8.01 -18.90 14.39
N ASP A 167 8.66 -17.92 15.03
CA ASP A 167 8.34 -16.48 14.90
C ASP A 167 8.83 -15.86 13.57
N MET A 168 9.53 -16.65 12.74
CA MET A 168 9.87 -16.26 11.35
C MET A 168 8.64 -16.04 10.48
N SER A 169 7.47 -16.47 10.93
CA SER A 169 6.17 -16.07 10.39
C SER A 169 5.19 -15.79 11.54
N LEU A 170 4.30 -14.83 11.33
CA LEU A 170 3.24 -14.54 12.30
C LEU A 170 2.32 -15.76 12.45
N HIS A 171 2.09 -16.20 13.68
CA HIS A 171 1.24 -17.36 13.97
C HIS A 171 0.41 -17.18 15.25
N ILE A 172 -0.60 -18.04 15.39
CA ILE A 172 -1.47 -18.12 16.56
C ILE A 172 -0.74 -18.94 17.63
N VAL A 173 -0.51 -18.34 18.80
CA VAL A 173 0.09 -19.02 19.96
C VAL A 173 -0.97 -19.49 20.96
N GLU A 174 -2.17 -18.88 20.95
CA GLU A 174 -3.26 -19.24 21.85
C GLU A 174 -4.62 -18.96 21.19
N GLU A 175 -5.57 -19.89 21.33
CA GLU A 175 -6.97 -19.69 20.98
C GLU A 175 -7.80 -19.53 22.26
N ARG A 176 -8.59 -18.46 22.32
CA ARG A 176 -9.48 -18.17 23.45
C ARG A 176 -10.92 -18.10 22.98
N LYS A 177 -11.87 -18.14 23.92
CA LYS A 177 -13.31 -18.01 23.61
C LYS A 177 -13.65 -16.62 23.02
N ASP A 178 -12.92 -15.61 23.46
CA ASP A 178 -13.10 -14.19 23.15
C ASP A 178 -12.13 -13.66 22.09
N GLY A 179 -11.19 -14.46 21.59
CA GLY A 179 -10.20 -14.02 20.62
C GLY A 179 -9.06 -15.01 20.39
N ILE A 180 -7.97 -14.50 19.84
CA ILE A 180 -6.70 -15.24 19.64
C ILE A 180 -5.54 -14.41 20.16
N VAL A 181 -4.43 -15.06 20.48
CA VAL A 181 -3.14 -14.40 20.73
C VAL A 181 -2.18 -14.78 19.62
N VAL A 182 -1.46 -13.79 19.09
CA VAL A 182 -0.53 -13.99 17.97
C VAL A 182 0.88 -13.50 18.31
N ARG A 183 1.89 -14.19 17.76
CA ARG A 183 3.30 -13.85 17.90
C ARG A 183 4.03 -14.00 16.57
N GLY A 184 5.07 -13.18 16.37
CA GLY A 184 5.96 -13.24 15.22
C GLY A 184 6.13 -11.86 14.59
N ALA A 185 6.33 -11.81 13.27
CA ALA A 185 6.55 -10.55 12.58
C ALA A 185 5.93 -10.46 11.19
N LYS A 186 5.63 -9.23 10.77
CA LYS A 186 5.36 -8.85 9.37
C LYS A 186 6.36 -7.78 8.95
N VAL A 187 6.97 -7.91 7.78
CA VAL A 187 8.13 -7.09 7.38
C VAL A 187 7.88 -6.39 6.05
N MET A 188 8.56 -5.24 5.87
CA MET A 188 8.44 -4.41 4.66
C MET A 188 7.02 -3.89 4.42
N ILE A 189 6.29 -3.58 5.49
CA ILE A 189 4.89 -3.13 5.41
C ILE A 189 4.86 -1.63 5.13
N CYS A 190 4.33 -1.26 3.97
CA CYS A 190 4.33 0.13 3.51
C CYS A 190 3.34 1.01 4.27
N GLY A 191 3.76 2.25 4.56
CA GLY A 191 2.91 3.34 5.04
C GLY A 191 2.21 3.10 6.38
N VAL A 192 2.79 2.27 7.27
CA VAL A 192 2.20 1.97 8.58
C VAL A 192 2.10 3.21 9.46
N ALA A 193 3.11 4.10 9.42
CA ALA A 193 3.07 5.39 10.12
C ALA A 193 1.85 6.27 9.72
N ALA A 194 1.31 6.07 8.52
CA ALA A 194 0.16 6.80 8.00
C ALA A 194 -1.18 6.07 8.23
N ALA A 195 -1.18 4.88 8.83
CA ALA A 195 -2.37 4.05 9.02
C ALA A 195 -2.97 4.19 10.42
N ASN A 196 -4.30 4.15 10.49
CA ASN A 196 -5.04 4.02 11.76
C ASN A 196 -5.16 2.55 12.17
N GLU A 197 -5.33 1.65 11.21
CA GLU A 197 -5.42 0.20 11.44
C GLU A 197 -4.52 -0.56 10.47
N ILE A 198 -4.19 -1.80 10.83
CA ILE A 198 -3.38 -2.72 10.01
C ILE A 198 -4.23 -3.96 9.74
N PHE A 199 -4.35 -4.35 8.47
CA PHE A 199 -5.02 -5.56 8.03
C PHE A 199 -3.98 -6.66 7.83
N ILE A 200 -4.03 -7.70 8.64
CA ILE A 200 -3.15 -8.86 8.58
C ILE A 200 -3.78 -9.93 7.68
N MET A 201 -2.99 -10.47 6.76
CA MET A 201 -3.36 -11.64 5.96
C MET A 201 -2.28 -12.73 6.04
N PRO A 202 -2.61 -13.98 5.68
CA PRO A 202 -1.60 -14.99 5.40
C PRO A 202 -0.65 -14.54 4.29
N GLY A 203 0.63 -14.92 4.40
CA GLY A 203 1.69 -14.49 3.48
C GLY A 203 1.83 -15.37 2.22
N THR A 204 1.26 -16.57 2.22
CA THR A 204 1.32 -17.56 1.14
C THR A 204 0.18 -18.58 1.27
N GLY A 205 0.11 -19.55 0.36
CA GLY A 205 -0.65 -20.77 0.56
C GLY A 205 0.02 -21.68 1.57
N TYR A 206 -0.76 -22.15 2.54
CA TYR A 206 -0.34 -23.02 3.63
C TYR A 206 -0.93 -24.43 3.49
N LYS A 207 -0.26 -25.41 4.10
CA LYS A 207 -0.74 -26.79 4.24
C LYS A 207 -1.24 -27.02 5.65
N GLU A 208 -1.81 -28.20 5.92
CA GLU A 208 -2.35 -28.56 7.23
C GLU A 208 -1.33 -28.40 8.37
N GLN A 209 -0.07 -28.81 8.14
CA GLN A 209 0.99 -28.64 9.13
C GLN A 209 1.31 -27.18 9.46
N ASP A 210 0.92 -26.24 8.61
CA ASP A 210 1.15 -24.80 8.76
C ASP A 210 -0.13 -24.07 9.25
N LYS A 211 -1.14 -24.80 9.75
CA LYS A 211 -2.45 -24.21 10.10
C LYS A 211 -2.38 -23.07 11.13
N ASP A 212 -1.43 -23.10 12.06
CA ASP A 212 -1.30 -22.03 13.06
C ASP A 212 -0.85 -20.69 12.46
N TYR A 213 -0.30 -20.71 11.23
CA TYR A 213 0.08 -19.52 10.46
C TYR A 213 -1.07 -18.97 9.59
N ALA A 214 -2.15 -19.73 9.44
CA ALA A 214 -3.34 -19.33 8.68
C ALA A 214 -4.22 -18.39 9.53
N ALA A 215 -3.78 -17.14 9.65
CA ALA A 215 -4.47 -16.10 10.42
C ALA A 215 -4.72 -14.85 9.58
N SER A 216 -5.90 -14.25 9.75
CA SER A 216 -6.23 -12.95 9.18
C SER A 216 -7.14 -12.18 10.14
N PHE A 217 -6.81 -10.91 10.35
CA PHE A 217 -7.49 -10.04 11.29
C PHE A 217 -7.10 -8.57 11.08
N VAL A 218 -7.73 -7.66 11.82
CA VAL A 218 -7.44 -6.22 11.81
C VAL A 218 -7.20 -5.70 13.21
N ILE A 219 -6.22 -4.80 13.37
CA ILE A 219 -5.89 -4.17 14.65
C ILE A 219 -5.64 -2.67 14.52
N PRO A 220 -5.93 -1.87 15.55
CA PRO A 220 -5.36 -0.53 15.69
C PRO A 220 -3.84 -0.55 15.55
N ARG A 221 -3.26 0.45 14.87
CA ARG A 221 -1.81 0.54 14.66
C ARG A 221 -1.03 0.67 15.98
N ASP A 222 -1.68 1.12 17.04
CA ASP A 222 -1.12 1.32 18.38
C ASP A 222 -1.61 0.28 19.41
N THR A 223 -1.95 -0.92 18.93
CA THR A 223 -2.32 -2.06 19.79
C THR A 223 -1.17 -2.40 20.76
N GLU A 224 -1.53 -2.80 21.97
CA GLU A 224 -0.59 -3.24 22.98
C GLU A 224 0.28 -4.41 22.49
N ASN A 225 1.55 -4.42 22.90
CA ASN A 225 2.58 -5.38 22.48
C ASN A 225 2.88 -5.44 20.97
N LEU A 226 2.50 -4.41 20.22
CA LEU A 226 2.93 -4.21 18.84
C LEU A 226 4.04 -3.16 18.76
N THR A 227 5.24 -3.59 18.41
CA THR A 227 6.39 -2.71 18.14
C THR A 227 6.59 -2.53 16.64
N ILE A 228 6.74 -1.29 16.19
CA ILE A 228 6.88 -0.95 14.77
C ILE A 228 8.25 -0.32 14.55
N ILE A 229 9.07 -0.87 13.64
CA ILE A 229 10.40 -0.35 13.32
C ILE A 229 10.40 0.16 11.89
N GLU A 230 10.54 1.47 11.72
CA GLU A 230 10.68 2.11 10.42
C GLU A 230 12.02 1.77 9.77
N THR A 231 11.96 1.36 8.51
CA THR A 231 13.13 0.95 7.72
C THR A 231 13.93 2.14 7.22
N ARG A 232 15.18 1.85 6.83
CA ARG A 232 16.03 2.80 6.12
C ARG A 232 15.70 2.87 4.64
N ARG A 233 16.01 4.00 4.03
CA ARG A 233 16.00 4.19 2.57
C ARG A 233 17.20 5.05 2.16
N PRO A 234 17.63 5.01 0.88
CA PRO A 234 18.67 5.91 0.40
C PRO A 234 18.38 7.36 0.79
N SER A 235 19.39 8.04 1.33
CA SER A 235 19.33 9.45 1.73
C SER A 235 18.29 9.81 2.80
N ASP A 236 17.87 8.86 3.65
CA ASP A 236 16.84 9.11 4.68
C ASP A 236 17.21 10.18 5.73
N MET A 237 18.49 10.36 6.03
CA MET A 237 18.96 11.41 6.95
C MET A 237 18.81 12.82 6.38
N ARG A 238 18.79 12.98 5.04
CA ARG A 238 18.57 14.29 4.43
C ARG A 238 17.27 14.90 4.90
N GLU A 239 16.26 14.09 5.26
CA GLU A 239 14.97 14.58 5.74
C GLU A 239 15.01 15.49 6.98
N GLN A 240 16.14 15.45 7.70
CA GLN A 240 16.45 16.29 8.87
C GLN A 240 17.08 17.64 8.49
N GLU A 241 17.57 17.78 7.27
CA GLU A 241 18.19 19.00 6.73
C GLU A 241 17.12 20.03 6.30
N LYS A 242 17.56 21.23 5.96
CA LYS A 242 16.73 22.30 5.41
C LYS A 242 17.16 22.62 3.99
N GLY A 243 16.21 23.02 3.14
CA GLY A 243 16.48 23.41 1.76
C GLY A 243 16.12 22.34 0.74
N PHE A 244 16.70 22.43 -0.46
CA PHE A 244 16.32 21.60 -1.61
C PHE A 244 16.98 20.21 -1.63
N ASP A 245 17.89 19.90 -0.70
CA ASP A 245 18.54 18.59 -0.59
C ASP A 245 17.56 17.44 -0.35
N ILE A 246 16.34 17.79 0.09
CA ILE A 246 15.17 16.92 0.14
C ILE A 246 14.19 17.40 -0.94
N PRO A 247 14.07 16.71 -2.07
CA PRO A 247 13.32 17.22 -3.22
C PRO A 247 11.79 17.09 -3.08
N ILE A 248 11.27 16.66 -1.92
CA ILE A 248 9.85 16.36 -1.73
C ILE A 248 9.35 16.93 -0.40
N ASP A 249 8.39 17.86 -0.48
CA ASP A 249 7.67 18.40 0.68
C ASP A 249 6.33 17.69 0.92
N ILE A 250 5.69 17.26 -0.16
CA ILE A 250 4.41 16.56 -0.15
C ILE A 250 4.66 15.18 -0.73
N GLY A 251 4.63 14.15 0.14
CA GLY A 251 4.90 12.78 -0.25
C GLY A 251 6.20 12.23 0.34
N GLY A 252 6.14 11.01 0.85
CA GLY A 252 7.29 10.21 1.23
C GLY A 252 6.86 8.76 1.37
N ILE A 253 7.80 7.82 1.32
CA ILE A 253 7.52 6.40 1.54
C ILE A 253 8.19 5.96 2.83
N THR A 254 7.35 5.46 3.74
CA THR A 254 7.81 4.67 4.88
C THR A 254 7.47 3.21 4.67
N GLN A 255 8.30 2.34 5.23
CA GLN A 255 8.05 0.90 5.31
C GLN A 255 8.52 0.46 6.67
N ALA A 256 7.78 -0.43 7.31
CA ALA A 256 8.09 -0.85 8.66
C ALA A 256 8.11 -2.37 8.82
N TYR A 257 8.84 -2.80 9.86
CA TYR A 257 8.74 -4.13 10.43
C TYR A 257 7.77 -4.04 11.60
N LEU A 258 6.86 -4.98 11.70
CA LEU A 258 5.84 -5.11 12.73
C LEU A 258 6.21 -6.34 13.56
N LEU A 259 6.51 -6.13 14.83
CA LEU A 259 6.88 -7.16 15.78
C LEU A 259 5.74 -7.35 16.77
N PHE A 260 5.21 -8.58 16.83
CA PHE A 260 4.05 -8.94 17.63
C PHE A 260 4.52 -9.78 18.81
N GLU A 261 4.40 -9.24 20.02
CA GLU A 261 4.78 -9.89 21.27
C GLU A 261 3.52 -10.34 22.03
N ASP A 262 2.94 -11.49 21.66
CA ASP A 262 1.68 -11.98 22.26
C ASP A 262 0.54 -10.96 22.20
N VAL A 263 0.23 -10.51 20.98
CA VAL A 263 -0.82 -9.53 20.75
C VAL A 263 -2.18 -10.22 20.78
N PHE A 264 -3.07 -9.76 21.66
CA PHE A 264 -4.45 -10.24 21.72
C PHE A 264 -5.32 -9.61 20.63
N ILE A 265 -6.09 -10.44 19.94
CA ILE A 265 -7.00 -10.05 18.87
C ILE A 265 -8.41 -10.49 19.24
N PRO A 266 -9.36 -9.55 19.40
CA PRO A 266 -10.71 -9.92 19.80
C PRO A 266 -11.45 -10.62 18.65
N LYS A 267 -12.35 -11.54 18.99
CA LYS A 267 -13.03 -12.44 18.06
C LYS A 267 -13.74 -11.72 16.91
N ASP A 268 -14.32 -10.55 17.15
CA ASP A 268 -15.01 -9.74 16.14
C ASP A 268 -14.08 -9.12 15.08
N ARG A 269 -12.77 -9.13 15.33
CA ARG A 269 -11.70 -8.65 14.43
C ARG A 269 -10.97 -9.78 13.71
N VAL A 270 -11.27 -11.04 14.02
CA VAL A 270 -10.68 -12.24 13.38
C VAL A 270 -11.51 -12.67 12.18
N PHE A 271 -10.84 -12.86 11.04
CA PHE A 271 -11.42 -13.19 9.73
C PHE A 271 -10.90 -14.50 9.12
N MET A 272 -9.92 -15.13 9.77
CA MET A 272 -9.42 -16.49 9.47
C MET A 272 -8.63 -16.96 10.69
N CYS A 273 -8.86 -18.20 11.13
CA CYS A 273 -8.23 -18.85 12.27
C CYS A 273 -8.05 -20.35 11.98
N LYS A 274 -6.93 -20.70 11.34
CA LYS A 274 -6.48 -22.06 11.01
C LYS A 274 -7.11 -22.73 9.78
N GLU A 275 -7.97 -22.04 9.03
CA GLU A 275 -8.52 -22.54 7.76
C GLU A 275 -7.48 -22.45 6.61
N TYR A 276 -6.40 -23.24 6.72
CA TYR A 276 -5.24 -23.19 5.84
C TYR A 276 -5.57 -23.38 4.35
N ASP A 277 -6.58 -24.18 4.01
CA ASP A 277 -7.01 -24.45 2.63
C ASP A 277 -7.45 -23.19 1.86
N TYR A 278 -7.79 -22.10 2.57
CA TYR A 278 -8.27 -20.85 1.96
C TYR A 278 -7.18 -19.80 1.81
N THR A 279 -6.00 -20.03 2.39
CA THR A 279 -4.90 -19.05 2.43
C THR A 279 -4.39 -18.71 1.03
N LEU A 280 -4.22 -19.72 0.16
CA LEU A 280 -3.81 -19.49 -1.22
C LEU A 280 -4.86 -18.70 -2.00
N LYS A 281 -6.15 -19.04 -1.84
CA LYS A 281 -7.26 -18.30 -2.47
C LYS A 281 -7.26 -16.84 -2.03
N ALA A 282 -7.12 -16.57 -0.72
CA ALA A 282 -7.04 -15.21 -0.18
C ALA A 282 -5.85 -14.43 -0.75
N VAL A 283 -4.65 -15.05 -0.80
CA VAL A 283 -3.45 -14.42 -1.38
C VAL A 283 -3.63 -14.15 -2.87
N MET A 284 -4.22 -15.06 -3.65
CA MET A 284 -4.49 -14.84 -5.07
C MET A 284 -5.51 -13.72 -5.30
N ASN A 285 -6.55 -13.64 -4.47
CA ASN A 285 -7.54 -12.56 -4.51
C ASN A 285 -6.95 -11.19 -4.11
N PHE A 286 -5.86 -11.16 -3.35
CA PHE A 286 -5.08 -9.93 -3.11
C PHE A 286 -4.19 -9.58 -4.31
N ILE A 287 -3.47 -10.59 -4.82
CA ILE A 287 -2.46 -10.42 -5.85
C ILE A 287 -3.07 -9.88 -7.15
N ALA A 288 -4.21 -10.40 -7.59
CA ALA A 288 -4.82 -10.01 -8.86
C ALA A 288 -5.12 -8.49 -8.94
N PRO A 289 -5.98 -7.90 -8.07
CA PRO A 289 -6.25 -6.46 -8.11
C PRO A 289 -5.03 -5.60 -7.76
N TYR A 290 -4.14 -6.08 -6.88
CA TYR A 290 -2.92 -5.35 -6.57
C TYR A 290 -2.01 -5.21 -7.80
N ARG A 291 -1.78 -6.31 -8.53
CA ARG A 291 -0.93 -6.39 -9.73
C ARG A 291 -1.57 -5.74 -10.96
N ALA A 292 -2.89 -5.82 -11.14
CA ALA A 292 -3.56 -5.07 -12.19
C ALA A 292 -3.41 -3.56 -12.00
N ALA A 293 -3.71 -3.05 -10.80
CA ALA A 293 -3.70 -1.61 -10.56
C ALA A 293 -2.29 -1.00 -10.41
N ILE A 294 -1.23 -1.79 -10.18
CA ILE A 294 0.13 -1.26 -10.03
C ILE A 294 0.63 -0.52 -11.28
N GLY A 295 0.14 -0.88 -12.47
CA GLY A 295 0.43 -0.12 -13.69
C GLY A 295 -0.04 1.34 -13.62
N GLY A 296 -1.09 1.63 -12.83
CA GLY A 296 -1.58 2.99 -12.60
C GLY A 296 -0.58 3.88 -11.86
N CYS A 297 -0.12 3.46 -10.67
CA CYS A 297 0.84 4.26 -9.90
C CYS A 297 2.20 4.37 -10.58
N VAL A 298 2.61 3.33 -11.31
CA VAL A 298 3.88 3.31 -12.04
C VAL A 298 3.83 4.22 -13.27
N ALA A 299 2.71 4.24 -14.00
CA ALA A 299 2.50 5.22 -15.05
C ALA A 299 2.51 6.65 -14.50
N GLY A 300 1.90 6.89 -13.32
CA GLY A 300 1.97 8.20 -12.65
C GLY A 300 3.39 8.58 -12.21
N GLN A 301 4.19 7.62 -11.73
CA GLN A 301 5.62 7.85 -11.51
C GLN A 301 6.32 8.28 -12.80
N GLY A 302 6.01 7.58 -13.89
CA GLY A 302 6.55 7.92 -15.19
C GLY A 302 6.10 9.29 -15.69
N ASP A 303 4.87 9.72 -15.41
CA ASP A 303 4.37 11.07 -15.77
C ASP A 303 5.26 12.15 -15.13
N VAL A 304 5.57 11.97 -13.83
CA VAL A 304 6.49 12.87 -13.09
C VAL A 304 7.90 12.83 -13.69
N MET A 305 8.40 11.66 -14.05
CA MET A 305 9.74 11.49 -14.65
C MET A 305 9.84 12.13 -16.05
N ILE A 306 8.80 11.99 -16.88
CA ILE A 306 8.71 12.63 -18.19
C ILE A 306 8.70 14.16 -18.02
N GLY A 307 7.90 14.66 -17.09
CA GLY A 307 7.86 16.08 -16.75
C GLY A 307 9.22 16.60 -16.29
N ALA A 308 9.89 15.87 -15.40
CA ALA A 308 11.24 16.22 -14.92
C ALA A 308 12.26 16.23 -16.06
N ALA A 309 12.28 15.21 -16.93
CA ALA A 309 13.18 15.17 -18.08
C ALA A 309 12.96 16.36 -19.04
N ALA A 310 11.70 16.70 -19.31
CA ALA A 310 11.34 17.86 -20.14
C ALA A 310 11.82 19.18 -19.51
N LEU A 311 11.62 19.34 -18.20
CA LEU A 311 12.09 20.52 -17.46
C LEU A 311 13.62 20.62 -17.44
N MET A 312 14.32 19.51 -17.26
CA MET A 312 15.78 19.47 -17.31
C MET A 312 16.32 19.84 -18.70
N ALA A 313 15.70 19.34 -19.77
CA ALA A 313 16.07 19.73 -21.12
C ALA A 313 15.95 21.25 -21.32
N ARG A 314 14.85 21.85 -20.86
CA ARG A 314 14.64 23.31 -20.92
C ARG A 314 15.64 24.08 -20.07
N ALA A 315 15.92 23.61 -18.85
CA ALA A 315 16.89 24.24 -17.94
C ALA A 315 18.30 24.24 -18.56
N ASN A 316 18.64 23.20 -19.32
CA ASN A 316 19.89 23.10 -20.09
C ASN A 316 19.87 23.92 -21.39
N GLY A 317 18.83 24.73 -21.65
CA GLY A 317 18.70 25.56 -22.86
C GLY A 317 18.32 24.78 -24.12
N LEU A 318 17.91 23.52 -24.01
CA LEU A 318 17.53 22.66 -25.13
C LEU A 318 16.01 22.62 -25.32
N SER A 319 15.59 22.53 -26.58
CA SER A 319 14.20 22.17 -26.89
C SER A 319 13.98 20.69 -26.61
N GLU A 320 12.86 20.33 -25.97
CA GLU A 320 12.41 18.94 -25.83
C GLU A 320 12.32 18.17 -27.15
N LYS A 321 12.16 18.89 -28.28
CA LYS A 321 12.12 18.29 -29.61
C LYS A 321 13.40 17.49 -29.92
N VAL A 322 14.54 17.88 -29.35
CA VAL A 322 15.82 17.15 -29.47
C VAL A 322 15.70 15.74 -28.91
N PHE A 323 14.92 15.57 -27.84
CA PHE A 323 14.73 14.29 -27.14
C PHE A 323 13.40 13.62 -27.48
N ARG A 324 12.72 14.04 -28.56
CA ARG A 324 11.36 13.59 -28.89
C ARG A 324 11.22 12.07 -28.87
N GLN A 325 12.13 11.34 -29.52
CA GLN A 325 12.07 9.87 -29.58
C GLN A 325 12.19 9.24 -28.18
N LYS A 326 13.09 9.77 -27.34
CA LYS A 326 13.28 9.31 -25.96
C LYS A 326 12.03 9.56 -25.12
N ILE A 327 11.46 10.77 -25.20
CA ILE A 327 10.22 11.13 -24.51
C ILE A 327 9.05 10.25 -25.00
N THR A 328 8.93 10.01 -26.30
CA THR A 328 7.92 9.09 -26.85
C THR A 328 8.08 7.68 -26.28
N GLN A 329 9.31 7.16 -26.17
CA GLN A 329 9.54 5.85 -25.56
C GLN A 329 9.13 5.80 -24.09
N MET A 330 9.41 6.85 -23.31
CA MET A 330 8.96 6.96 -21.92
C MET A 330 7.42 6.92 -21.82
N ILE A 331 6.72 7.61 -22.72
CA ILE A 331 5.24 7.60 -22.79
C ILE A 331 4.74 6.19 -23.12
N ILE A 332 5.32 5.53 -24.13
CA ILE A 332 4.96 4.15 -24.49
C ILE A 332 5.12 3.21 -23.30
N ASN A 333 6.23 3.31 -22.57
CA ASN A 333 6.50 2.50 -21.38
C ASN A 333 5.39 2.67 -20.33
N ASN A 334 5.00 3.92 -20.02
CA ASN A 334 3.96 4.22 -19.05
C ASN A 334 2.60 3.68 -19.50
N GLU A 335 2.17 4.03 -20.71
CA GLU A 335 0.85 3.67 -21.23
C GLU A 335 0.70 2.17 -21.45
N THR A 336 1.78 1.44 -21.71
CA THR A 336 1.78 -0.03 -21.74
C THR A 336 1.34 -0.61 -20.40
N THR A 337 1.93 -0.16 -19.29
CA THR A 337 1.55 -0.65 -17.95
C THR A 337 0.17 -0.19 -17.51
N PHE A 338 -0.20 1.06 -17.84
CA PHE A 338 -1.52 1.60 -17.55
C PHE A 338 -2.61 0.82 -18.31
N GLY A 339 -2.46 0.68 -19.63
CA GLY A 339 -3.39 -0.03 -20.49
C GLY A 339 -3.56 -1.50 -20.12
N MET A 340 -2.46 -2.20 -19.78
CA MET A 340 -2.52 -3.59 -19.31
C MET A 340 -3.31 -3.72 -18.00
N GLY A 341 -3.17 -2.75 -17.08
CA GLY A 341 -3.93 -2.71 -15.84
C GLY A 341 -5.44 -2.50 -16.07
N ILE A 342 -5.80 -1.64 -17.03
CA ILE A 342 -7.18 -1.43 -17.46
C ILE A 342 -7.76 -2.70 -18.08
N ALA A 343 -7.03 -3.34 -19.02
CA ALA A 343 -7.45 -4.58 -19.66
C ALA A 343 -7.70 -5.70 -18.65
N ALA A 344 -6.77 -5.89 -17.70
CA ALA A 344 -6.94 -6.85 -16.61
C ALA A 344 -8.20 -6.54 -15.76
N GLY A 345 -8.49 -5.27 -15.52
CA GLY A 345 -9.68 -4.84 -14.78
C GLY A 345 -10.99 -5.16 -15.50
N VAL A 346 -11.05 -4.91 -16.80
CA VAL A 346 -12.24 -5.14 -17.64
C VAL A 346 -12.54 -6.62 -17.83
N LEU A 347 -11.52 -7.42 -18.07
CA LEU A 347 -11.65 -8.87 -18.34
C LEU A 347 -11.78 -9.72 -17.07
N GLY A 348 -12.04 -9.07 -15.93
CA GLY A 348 -12.30 -9.73 -14.67
C GLY A 348 -13.62 -10.51 -14.63
N ARG A 349 -13.93 -11.02 -13.44
CA ARG A 349 -15.16 -11.76 -13.18
C ARG A 349 -15.75 -11.39 -11.83
N LYS A 350 -17.07 -11.54 -11.70
CA LYS A 350 -17.78 -11.34 -10.44
C LYS A 350 -17.74 -12.61 -9.59
N HIS A 351 -17.26 -12.48 -8.35
CA HIS A 351 -17.30 -13.52 -7.35
C HIS A 351 -18.72 -13.64 -6.73
N PRO A 352 -19.17 -14.82 -6.25
CA PRO A 352 -20.46 -14.96 -5.57
C PRO A 352 -20.68 -14.00 -4.39
N SER A 353 -19.62 -13.59 -3.69
CA SER A 353 -19.66 -12.56 -2.64
C SER A 353 -19.98 -11.14 -3.14
N GLY A 354 -20.05 -10.93 -4.46
CA GLY A 354 -20.27 -9.63 -5.10
C GLY A 354 -19.00 -8.86 -5.49
N VAL A 355 -17.82 -9.19 -4.95
CA VAL A 355 -16.55 -8.56 -5.36
C VAL A 355 -16.15 -8.93 -6.78
N TRP A 356 -15.58 -7.98 -7.51
CA TRP A 356 -15.02 -8.13 -8.84
C TRP A 356 -13.54 -8.45 -8.74
N ILE A 357 -13.14 -9.57 -9.33
CA ILE A 357 -11.77 -10.05 -9.35
C ILE A 357 -11.23 -9.86 -10.78
N PRO A 358 -10.17 -9.07 -10.99
CA PRO A 358 -9.62 -8.85 -12.33
C PRO A 358 -8.99 -10.11 -12.91
N ASP A 359 -8.75 -10.10 -14.23
CA ASP A 359 -8.09 -11.20 -14.91
C ASP A 359 -6.68 -11.43 -14.34
N ALA A 360 -6.45 -12.63 -13.81
CA ALA A 360 -5.23 -12.95 -13.09
C ALA A 360 -4.01 -13.03 -14.02
N LEU A 361 -4.17 -13.50 -15.26
CA LEU A 361 -3.08 -13.64 -16.21
C LEU A 361 -2.57 -12.26 -16.63
N LEU A 362 -3.45 -11.37 -17.06
CA LEU A 362 -3.12 -9.99 -17.43
C LEU A 362 -2.60 -9.19 -16.24
N SER A 363 -3.14 -9.43 -15.04
CA SER A 363 -2.59 -8.85 -13.81
C SER A 363 -1.11 -9.24 -13.63
N ASN A 364 -0.78 -10.51 -13.86
CA ASN A 364 0.60 -11.01 -13.77
C ASN A 364 1.49 -10.42 -14.85
N VAL A 365 1.02 -10.38 -16.11
CA VAL A 365 1.73 -9.75 -17.23
C VAL A 365 2.02 -8.28 -16.93
N ASN A 366 1.04 -7.53 -16.40
CA ASN A 366 1.25 -6.15 -16.01
C ASN A 366 2.37 -6.00 -14.96
N LYS A 367 2.37 -6.87 -13.94
CA LYS A 367 3.41 -6.83 -12.91
C LYS A 367 4.81 -7.13 -13.47
N VAL A 368 4.92 -8.01 -14.45
CA VAL A 368 6.19 -8.29 -15.13
C VAL A 368 6.68 -7.05 -15.88
N HIS A 369 5.82 -6.37 -16.65
CA HIS A 369 6.18 -5.12 -17.33
C HIS A 369 6.55 -4.00 -16.35
N VAL A 370 5.84 -3.89 -15.23
CA VAL A 370 6.17 -2.96 -14.16
C VAL A 370 7.53 -3.24 -13.51
N ALA A 371 8.03 -4.48 -13.58
CA ALA A 371 9.36 -4.81 -13.07
C ALA A 371 10.50 -4.37 -14.01
N THR A 372 10.20 -3.96 -15.26
CA THR A 372 11.23 -3.66 -16.27
C THR A 372 11.09 -2.25 -16.85
N LEU A 373 9.95 -1.90 -17.43
CA LEU A 373 9.72 -0.64 -18.15
C LEU A 373 10.01 0.63 -17.33
N PRO A 374 9.69 0.70 -16.02
CA PRO A 374 9.97 1.90 -15.23
C PRO A 374 11.47 2.15 -15.02
N TYR A 375 12.29 1.09 -15.03
CA TYR A 375 13.74 1.26 -14.96
C TYR A 375 14.27 1.90 -16.24
N GLU A 376 13.74 1.51 -17.39
CA GLU A 376 14.10 2.15 -18.66
C GLU A 376 13.64 3.61 -18.72
N THR A 377 12.43 3.92 -18.25
CA THR A 377 11.96 5.31 -18.13
C THR A 377 12.90 6.15 -17.24
N LYS A 378 13.38 5.60 -16.12
CA LYS A 378 14.34 6.29 -15.24
C LYS A 378 15.71 6.47 -15.90
N ARG A 379 16.22 5.45 -16.60
CA ARG A 379 17.49 5.53 -17.35
C ARG A 379 17.43 6.61 -18.42
N ILE A 380 16.33 6.70 -19.17
CA ILE A 380 16.11 7.76 -20.16
C ILE A 380 16.02 9.15 -19.49
N THR A 381 15.40 9.24 -18.32
CA THR A 381 15.34 10.48 -17.54
C THR A 381 16.73 10.99 -17.18
N GLN A 382 17.61 10.09 -16.71
CA GLN A 382 19.02 10.41 -16.40
C GLN A 382 19.77 10.88 -17.64
N ASP A 383 19.64 10.17 -18.75
CA ASP A 383 20.26 10.50 -20.04
C ASP A 383 19.87 11.91 -20.52
N ILE A 384 18.58 12.29 -20.47
CA ILE A 384 18.12 13.64 -20.83
C ILE A 384 18.64 14.70 -19.84
N SER A 385 18.73 14.34 -18.56
CA SER A 385 19.06 15.29 -17.49
C SER A 385 20.57 15.53 -17.34
N GLY A 386 21.40 14.63 -17.85
CA GLY A 386 22.86 14.70 -17.79
C GLY A 386 23.45 14.38 -16.41
N GLY A 387 24.76 14.59 -16.27
CA GLY A 387 25.55 14.15 -15.13
C GLY A 387 25.05 14.64 -13.77
N ILE A 388 24.47 15.85 -13.69
CA ILE A 388 23.92 16.37 -12.43
C ILE A 388 22.85 15.43 -11.85
N ALA A 389 21.96 14.89 -12.68
CA ALA A 389 20.91 13.98 -12.23
C ALA A 389 21.38 12.53 -12.11
N GLU A 390 22.37 12.12 -12.91
CA GLU A 390 22.93 10.77 -12.87
C GLU A 390 23.75 10.53 -11.61
N THR A 391 24.70 11.43 -11.32
CA THR A 391 25.68 11.25 -10.24
C THR A 391 25.37 12.11 -9.01
N GLY A 392 24.40 13.02 -9.10
CA GLY A 392 24.09 13.94 -8.00
C GLY A 392 25.18 15.00 -7.80
N CYS A 393 25.93 15.37 -8.84
CA CYS A 393 26.98 16.40 -8.80
C CYS A 393 26.39 17.83 -8.69
N LEU A 394 25.60 18.08 -7.65
CA LEU A 394 25.09 19.39 -7.26
C LEU A 394 25.66 19.73 -5.88
N PRO A 395 26.19 20.94 -5.63
CA PRO A 395 26.55 21.36 -4.28
C PRO A 395 25.33 21.31 -3.34
N SER A 396 25.55 21.22 -2.04
CA SER A 396 24.44 21.21 -1.08
C SER A 396 23.67 22.53 -1.13
N CYS A 397 22.45 22.54 -0.59
CA CYS A 397 21.69 23.78 -0.44
C CYS A 397 22.43 24.79 0.44
N GLN A 398 23.22 24.34 1.40
CA GLN A 398 24.03 25.24 2.23
C GLN A 398 25.14 25.88 1.41
N ASP A 399 25.92 25.10 0.65
CA ASP A 399 27.04 25.61 -0.16
C ASP A 399 26.57 26.58 -1.26
N ILE A 400 25.46 26.29 -1.94
CA ILE A 400 24.91 27.18 -3.00
C ILE A 400 24.45 28.52 -2.45
N ASN A 401 24.05 28.57 -1.18
CA ASN A 401 23.53 29.79 -0.54
C ASN A 401 24.56 30.44 0.39
N ASP A 402 25.81 29.95 0.43
CA ASP A 402 26.90 30.57 1.19
C ASP A 402 27.41 31.82 0.41
N PRO A 403 27.37 33.04 0.99
CA PRO A 403 27.63 34.31 0.29
C PRO A 403 29.02 34.52 -0.33
#